data_AF-A0A3S5JS53-F1
#
_entry.id   AF-A0A3S5JS53-F1
#
_cell.length_a   1.000
_cell.length_b   1.000
_cell.length_c   1.000
_cell.angle_alpha   90.00
_cell.angle_beta   90.00
_cell.angle_gamma   90.00
#
_symmetry.space_group_name_H-M   'P 1'
#
loop_
_entity.id
_entity.type
_entity.pdbx_description
1 polymer ?
#
loop_
_entity_poly.entity_id
_entity_poly.type
_entity_poly.pdbx_seq_one_letter_code
_entity_poly.pdbx_strand_id
1 'polypeptide(L)' 'MVTLVILAVAAFLLIINFDFIEKGIQQRSPKVGEWWGAFGLLVTIVWIYIEMLRLLAKVRSNID' A
#
# COMPACT_ATOMS: atom_id res chain seq x y z
N MET A 1 5.56 -17.52 -6.26
CA MET A 1 5.24 -17.72 -4.82
C MET A 1 5.61 -16.48 -4.00
N VAL A 2 6.89 -16.11 -3.90
CA VAL A 2 7.37 -14.96 -3.07
C VAL A 2 6.62 -13.64 -3.34
N THR A 3 6.33 -13.33 -4.61
CA THR A 3 5.69 -12.07 -5.01
C THR A 3 4.22 -11.95 -4.57
N LEU A 4 3.50 -13.06 -4.42
CA LEU A 4 2.10 -13.06 -3.96
C LEU A 4 1.99 -12.79 -2.46
N VAL A 5 2.89 -13.40 -1.67
CA VAL A 5 2.96 -13.21 -0.22
C VAL A 5 3.33 -11.77 0.11
N ILE A 6 4.30 -11.19 -0.60
CA ILE A 6 4.69 -9.78 -0.44
C ILE A 6 3.52 -8.84 -0.74
N LEU A 7 2.75 -9.11 -1.80
CA LEU A 7 1.57 -8.32 -2.15
C LEU A 7 0.47 -8.39 -1.08
N ALA A 8 0.20 -9.58 -0.55
CA ALA A 8 -0.78 -9.77 0.52
C ALA A 8 -0.37 -9.03 1.81
N VAL A 9 0.91 -9.12 2.19
CA VAL A 9 1.46 -8.41 3.35
C VAL A 9 1.43 -6.89 3.13
N ALA A 10 1.80 -6.41 1.94
CA ALA A 10 1.77 -4.99 1.61
C ALA A 10 0.34 -4.41 1.64
N ALA A 11 -0.66 -5.16 1.15
CA ALA A 11 -2.06 -4.77 1.23
C ALA A 11 -2.55 -4.69 2.69
N PHE A 12 -2.15 -5.63 3.55
CA PHE A 12 -2.44 -5.56 4.98
C PHE A 12 -1.75 -4.36 5.66
N LEU A 13 -0.49 -4.09 5.31
CA LEU A 13 0.21 -2.91 5.80
C LEU A 13 -0.50 -1.62 5.36
N LEU A 14 -1.05 -1.55 4.15
CA LEU A 14 -1.78 -0.38 3.68
C LEU A 14 -2.99 -0.07 4.58
N ILE A 15 -3.77 -1.09 4.94
CA ILE A 15 -4.94 -0.96 5.81
C ILE A 15 -4.52 -0.46 7.21
N ILE A 16 -3.44 -1.00 7.76
CA ILE A 16 -2.90 -0.60 9.06
C ILE A 16 -2.37 0.85 9.03
N ASN A 17 -1.68 1.24 7.94
CA ASN A 17 -1.22 2.61 7.76
C ASN A 17 -2.40 3.60 7.62
N PHE A 18 -3.48 3.18 6.97
CA PHE A 18 -4.70 4.00 6.87
C PHE A 18 -5.35 4.25 8.24
N ASP A 19 -5.53 3.20 9.05
CA ASP A 19 -6.07 3.31 10.42
C ASP A 19 -5.19 4.18 11.32
N PHE A 20 -3.87 4.12 11.15
CA PHE A 20 -2.93 4.96 11.89
C PHE A 20 -3.08 6.45 11.55
N ILE A 21 -3.26 6.78 10.27
CA ILE A 21 -3.49 8.15 9.80
C ILE A 21 -4.84 8.67 10.29
N GLU A 22 -5.90 7.85 10.21
CA GLU A 22 -7.24 8.21 10.68
C GLU A 22 -7.26 8.51 12.19
N LYS A 23 -6.60 7.68 13.00
CA LYS A 23 -6.40 7.93 14.45
C LYS A 23 -5.58 9.19 14.72
N GLY A 24 -4.56 9.47 13.90
CA GLY A 24 -3.77 10.69 14.00
C GLY A 24 -4.58 11.97 13.75
N ILE A 25 -5.50 11.93 12.78
CA ILE A 25 -6.44 13.01 12.47
C ILE A 25 -7.47 13.18 13.60
N GLN A 26 -8.05 12.08 14.10
CA GLN A 26 -9.03 12.11 15.19
C GLN A 26 -8.46 12.72 16.50
N GLN A 27 -7.16 12.57 16.72
CA GLN A 27 -6.46 13.15 17.88
C GLN A 27 -6.11 14.65 17.73
N ARG A 28 -6.53 15.32 16.63
CA ARG A 28 -6.22 16.74 16.34
C ARG A 28 -4.71 17.04 16.36
N SER A 29 -3.89 16.06 15.97
CA SER A 29 -2.43 16.21 15.84
C SER A 29 -2.09 17.23 14.74
N PRO A 30 -0.92 17.92 14.76
CA PRO A 30 -0.64 19.06 13.90
C PRO A 30 -0.89 18.78 12.41
N LYS A 31 -1.65 19.67 11.74
CA LYS A 31 -2.05 19.61 10.30
C LYS A 31 -0.93 19.30 9.29
N VAL A 32 0.33 19.48 9.68
CA VAL A 32 1.49 19.18 8.85
C VAL A 32 1.73 17.66 8.73
N GLY A 33 1.43 16.88 9.77
CA GLY A 33 1.62 15.41 9.76
C GLY A 33 0.63 14.67 8.86
N GLU A 34 -0.56 15.24 8.65
CA GLU A 34 -1.63 14.64 7.85
C GLU A 34 -1.23 14.49 6.38
N TRP A 35 -0.54 15.48 5.81
CA TRP A 35 -0.13 15.46 4.40
C TRP A 35 0.98 14.43 4.13
N TRP A 36 1.93 14.28 5.06
CA TRP A 36 2.98 13.24 4.95
C TRP A 36 2.39 11.83 5.06
N GLY A 37 1.40 11.62 5.93
CA GLY A 37 0.66 10.37 6.02
C GLY A 37 -0.09 10.05 4.72
N ALA A 38 -0.86 11.01 4.20
CA ALA A 38 -1.59 10.86 2.94
C ALA A 38 -0.67 10.59 1.75
N PHE A 39 0.49 11.24 1.67
CA PHE A 39 1.48 11.00 0.62
C PHE A 39 2.08 9.60 0.71
N GLY A 40 2.49 9.15 1.91
CA GLY A 40 3.02 7.80 2.12
C GLY A 40 1.99 6.70 1.79
N LEU A 41 0.71 6.95 2.09
CA LEU A 41 -0.38 6.07 1.68
C LEU A 41 -0.50 5.99 0.15
N LEU A 42 -0.45 7.14 -0.53
CA LEU A 42 -0.57 7.22 -2.00
C LEU A 42 0.58 6.49 -2.71
N VAL A 43 1.82 6.65 -2.22
CA VAL A 43 2.98 5.91 -2.74
C VAL A 43 2.80 4.39 -2.56
N THR A 44 2.31 3.96 -1.39
CA THR A 44 2.06 2.54 -1.10
C THR A 44 1.01 1.94 -2.04
N ILE A 45 -0.07 2.69 -2.34
CA ILE A 45 -1.11 2.28 -3.30
C ILE A 45 -0.53 2.12 -4.70
N VAL A 46 0.22 3.12 -5.19
CA VAL A 46 0.83 3.08 -6.52
C VAL A 46 1.83 1.92 -6.63
N TRP A 47 2.60 1.68 -5.58
CA TRP A 47 3.55 0.57 -5.55
C TRP A 47 2.84 -0.79 -5.62
N ILE A 48 1.78 -1.00 -4.84
CA ILE A 48 0.95 -2.22 -4.87
C ILE A 48 0.34 -2.42 -6.26
N TYR A 49 -0.12 -1.36 -6.91
CA TYR A 49 -0.65 -1.42 -8.27
C TYR A 49 0.38 -1.94 -9.29
N ILE A 50 1.61 -1.41 -9.26
CA ILE A 50 2.69 -1.85 -10.15
C ILE A 50 3.06 -3.31 -9.86
N GLU A 51 3.15 -3.71 -8.60
CA GLU A 51 3.49 -5.08 -8.23
C GLU A 51 2.38 -6.05 -8.67
N MET A 52 1.11 -5.65 -8.59
CA MET A 52 -0.02 -6.43 -9.10
C MET A 52 0.08 -6.63 -10.62
N LEU A 53 0.39 -5.58 -11.38
CA LEU A 53 0.65 -5.69 -12.82
C LEU A 53 1.83 -6.61 -13.12
N ARG A 54 2.90 -6.55 -12.32
CA ARG A 54 4.07 -7.41 -12.45
C ARG A 54 3.73 -8.88 -12.16
N LEU A 55 2.88 -9.15 -11.16
CA LEU A 55 2.33 -10.48 -10.91
C LEU A 55 1.52 -10.98 -12.09
N LEU A 56 0.59 -10.18 -12.61
CA LEU A 56 -0.25 -10.55 -13.75
C LEU A 56 0.60 -10.84 -14.99
N ALA A 57 1.63 -10.04 -15.25
CA ALA A 57 2.58 -10.27 -16.34
C ALA A 57 3.36 -11.58 -16.15
N LYS A 58 3.78 -11.89 -14.91
CA LYS A 58 4.51 -13.13 -14.59
C LYS A 58 3.62 -14.36 -14.66
N VAL A 59 2.35 -14.25 -14.28
CA VAL A 59 1.35 -15.31 -14.46
C VAL A 59 1.13 -15.56 -15.95
N ARG A 60 0.90 -14.52 -16.75
CA ARG A 60 0.76 -14.63 -18.21
C ARG A 60 1.99 -15.26 -18.87
N SER A 61 3.19 -14.80 -18.51
CA SER A 61 4.45 -15.34 -19.06
C SER A 61 4.77 -16.78 -18.66
N ASN A 62 4.22 -17.30 -17.56
CA ASN A 62 4.38 -18.72 -17.20
C ASN A 62 3.28 -19.61 -17.79
N ILE A 63 2.31 -19.03 -18.51
CA ILE A 63 1.23 -19.76 -19.19
C ILE A 63 1.58 -20.06 -20.66
N ASP A 64 2.52 -19.32 -21.26
CA ASP A 64 3.15 -19.60 -22.57
C ASP A 64 4.36 -20.55 -22.41
#